data_AF-A0A811UX95-F1
#
_entry.id   AF-A0A811UX95-F1
#
_cell.length_a   1.000
_cell.length_b   1.000
_cell.length_c   1.000
_cell.angle_alpha   90.00
_cell.angle_beta   90.00
_cell.angle_gamma   90.00
#
_symmetry.space_group_name_H-M   'P 1'
#
loop_
_entity.id
_entity.type
_entity.pdbx_description
1 polymer ?
#
loop_
_entity_poly.entity_id
_entity_poly.type
_entity_poly.pdbx_seq_one_letter_code
_entity_poly.pdbx_strand_id
1 'polypeptide(L)'
;MKYLRQPGYDNRYLTKDFLEIDEQRKLTEEERALPLKKMEKRKYIWITSCRLTRREVFRLMRSMLFLFITTVQIFCICFADYSFYWVLAMITYYGSQTANIEGELPTVNSGMLLTWHFLFHSTVDPYIAVDVEGDGYVSDMLRGIVDAFEPFSQKYSIDATPCLPRPRRPNFRRYLEIGGCCLLAWIFLFCEPYGLRLRHIVMRLYYPAEARQRAAWLYNEILMKRMTFLKLLRRKARAKFKHDPRADPYTFLDWLRAKTAGCFLCRFILGHRKGDTCLLCGFPLKGDRVECSTPGCKAVYCQSCFDESNKICCICKKPVEYGDESDISEEILKIEATVAPSTAAHQPILPIPHSKADQTTPRRLNRDIKCRITAKVASFG
;
A
#
# COMPACT_ATOMS: atom_id res chain seq x y z
N MET A 1 -24.98 -2.00 -9.98
CA MET A 1 -26.09 -2.65 -9.23
C MET A 1 -25.69 -3.71 -8.19
N LYS A 2 -24.48 -4.32 -8.20
CA LYS A 2 -24.11 -5.37 -7.23
C LYS A 2 -24.21 -4.93 -5.76
N TYR A 3 -23.91 -3.67 -5.47
CA TYR A 3 -23.94 -3.12 -4.11
C TYR A 3 -25.35 -3.04 -3.49
N LEU A 4 -26.42 -2.89 -4.28
CA LEU A 4 -27.79 -2.93 -3.74
C LEU A 4 -28.26 -4.37 -3.55
N ARG A 5 -28.03 -5.22 -4.55
CA ARG A 5 -28.62 -6.58 -4.59
C ARG A 5 -27.91 -7.61 -3.73
N GLN A 6 -26.63 -7.41 -3.39
CA GLN A 6 -25.83 -8.39 -2.65
C GLN A 6 -25.50 -7.87 -1.25
N PRO A 7 -26.06 -8.46 -0.18
CA PRO A 7 -25.82 -7.99 1.17
C PRO A 7 -24.39 -8.23 1.66
N GLY A 8 -23.70 -9.24 1.12
CA GLY A 8 -22.31 -9.54 1.47
C GLY A 8 -21.24 -8.72 0.75
N TYR A 9 -21.61 -7.93 -0.27
CA TYR A 9 -20.65 -7.19 -1.07
C TYR A 9 -20.13 -5.94 -0.32
N ASP A 10 -18.83 -5.93 -0.02
CA ASP A 10 -18.13 -4.86 0.71
C ASP A 10 -18.75 -4.52 2.08
N ASN A 11 -19.34 -5.51 2.73
CA ASN A 11 -20.03 -5.35 4.00
C ASN A 11 -19.09 -5.67 5.17
N ARG A 12 -18.36 -4.65 5.65
CA ARG A 12 -17.36 -4.75 6.72
C ARG A 12 -17.48 -3.65 7.77
N TYR A 13 -18.41 -2.73 7.56
CA TYR A 13 -18.57 -1.54 8.38
C TYR A 13 -19.69 -1.76 9.38
N LEU A 14 -19.42 -1.49 10.64
CA LEU A 14 -20.46 -1.45 11.66
C LEU A 14 -21.27 -0.15 11.48
N THR A 15 -22.57 -0.31 11.30
CA THR A 15 -23.56 0.77 11.17
C THR A 15 -24.40 0.88 12.45
N LYS A 16 -25.21 1.93 12.58
CA LYS A 16 -26.15 2.07 13.72
C LYS A 16 -27.24 0.99 13.69
N ASP A 17 -27.69 0.57 12.51
CA ASP A 17 -28.71 -0.48 12.36
C ASP A 17 -28.18 -1.83 12.87
N PHE A 18 -26.87 -2.08 12.80
CA PHE A 18 -26.24 -3.25 13.42
C PHE A 18 -26.30 -3.19 14.96
N LEU A 19 -26.14 -1.99 15.53
CA LEU A 19 -26.20 -1.80 16.97
C LEU A 19 -27.64 -2.02 17.49
N GLU A 20 -28.64 -1.53 16.76
CA GLU A 20 -30.06 -1.74 17.08
C GLU A 20 -30.41 -3.24 17.14
N ILE A 21 -29.88 -4.05 16.20
CA ILE A 21 -30.07 -5.51 16.22
C ILE A 21 -29.40 -6.15 17.46
N ASP A 22 -28.20 -5.70 17.84
CA ASP A 22 -27.51 -6.20 19.03
C ASP A 22 -28.24 -5.82 20.33
N GLU A 23 -28.80 -4.61 20.39
CA GLU A 23 -29.62 -4.14 21.52
C GLU A 23 -30.92 -4.94 21.65
N GLN A 24 -31.61 -5.23 20.55
CA GLN A 24 -32.80 -6.09 20.56
C GLN A 24 -32.47 -7.50 21.07
N ARG A 25 -31.38 -8.11 20.58
CA ARG A 25 -30.96 -9.44 21.04
C ARG A 25 -30.48 -9.46 22.49
N LYS A 26 -29.94 -8.34 22.98
CA LYS A 26 -29.63 -8.18 24.40
C LYS A 26 -30.89 -8.28 25.26
N LEU A 27 -32.02 -7.73 24.79
CA LEU A 27 -33.30 -7.82 25.50
C LEU A 27 -33.88 -9.24 25.44
N THR A 28 -33.69 -9.96 24.33
CA THR A 28 -34.15 -11.34 24.14
C THR A 28 -33.21 -12.40 24.73
N GLU A 29 -32.14 -12.02 25.43
CA GLU A 29 -31.10 -12.92 25.96
C GLU A 29 -30.47 -13.87 24.91
N GLU A 30 -30.47 -13.47 23.64
CA GLU A 30 -29.84 -14.23 22.57
C GLU A 30 -28.32 -13.99 22.50
N GLU A 31 -27.60 -14.85 21.78
CA GLU A 31 -26.17 -14.67 21.52
C GLU A 31 -25.85 -13.30 20.88
N ARG A 32 -24.90 -12.60 21.50
CA ARG A 32 -24.53 -11.23 21.13
C ARG A 32 -23.29 -11.19 20.24
N ALA A 33 -23.34 -10.36 19.21
CA ALA A 33 -22.18 -10.08 18.36
C ALA A 33 -21.22 -9.07 19.04
N LEU A 34 -21.70 -8.23 19.94
CA LEU A 34 -20.84 -7.34 20.73
C LEU A 34 -20.59 -7.92 22.14
N PRO A 35 -19.39 -7.75 22.73
CA PRO A 35 -18.23 -6.97 22.24
C PRO A 35 -17.42 -7.68 21.13
N LEU A 36 -16.83 -6.90 20.23
CA LEU A 36 -15.94 -7.43 19.18
C LEU A 36 -14.64 -7.97 19.79
N LYS A 37 -14.21 -9.17 19.37
CA LYS A 37 -12.95 -9.78 19.80
C LYS A 37 -11.73 -9.03 19.21
N LYS A 38 -10.55 -9.20 19.81
CA LYS A 38 -9.30 -8.53 19.37
C LYS A 38 -9.00 -8.76 17.86
N MET A 39 -9.27 -9.96 17.34
CA MET A 39 -9.07 -10.29 15.92
C MET A 39 -10.10 -9.62 15.01
N GLU A 40 -11.35 -9.55 15.46
CA GLU A 40 -12.48 -8.99 14.72
C GLU A 40 -12.38 -7.47 14.61
N LYS A 41 -11.92 -6.78 15.67
CA LYS A 41 -11.62 -5.34 15.66
C LYS A 41 -10.58 -4.91 14.62
N ARG A 42 -9.81 -5.85 14.05
CA ARG A 42 -8.88 -5.57 12.92
C ARG A 42 -9.57 -5.69 11.56
N LYS A 43 -10.66 -6.46 11.49
CA LYS A 43 -11.36 -6.79 10.25
C LYS A 43 -12.61 -5.93 10.03
N TYR A 44 -13.37 -5.69 11.09
CA TYR A 44 -14.59 -4.91 11.08
C TYR A 44 -14.33 -3.57 11.77
N ILE A 45 -14.79 -2.49 11.15
CA ILE A 45 -14.47 -1.12 11.51
C ILE A 45 -15.77 -0.31 11.57
N TRP A 46 -15.85 0.67 12.45
CA TRP A 46 -16.99 1.59 12.48
C TRP A 46 -16.97 2.51 11.26
N ILE A 47 -18.13 2.73 10.64
CA ILE A 47 -18.25 3.60 9.46
C ILE A 47 -17.72 5.02 9.70
N THR A 48 -17.85 5.55 10.92
CA THR A 48 -17.43 6.89 11.33
C THR A 48 -15.94 6.98 11.73
N SER A 49 -15.24 5.85 11.85
CA SER A 49 -13.87 5.87 12.34
C SER A 49 -12.87 6.22 11.25
N CYS A 50 -11.90 7.10 11.52
CA CYS A 50 -10.87 7.49 10.54
C CYS A 50 -9.82 6.39 10.25
N ARG A 51 -9.95 5.21 10.86
CA ARG A 51 -8.98 4.13 10.70
C ARG A 51 -9.15 3.43 9.36
N LEU A 52 -8.11 3.40 8.54
CA LEU A 52 -8.10 2.66 7.27
C LEU A 52 -7.87 1.14 7.48
N THR A 53 -8.60 0.35 6.72
CA THR A 53 -8.48 -1.11 6.63
C THR A 53 -7.30 -1.47 5.74
N ARG A 54 -6.64 -2.61 5.98
CA ARG A 54 -5.54 -3.11 5.12
C ARG A 54 -5.88 -3.15 3.62
N ARG A 55 -7.12 -3.46 3.27
CA ARG A 55 -7.58 -3.47 1.86
C ARG A 55 -7.69 -2.06 1.28
N GLU A 56 -8.17 -1.10 2.07
CA GLU A 56 -8.24 0.30 1.67
C GLU A 56 -6.83 0.87 1.52
N VAL A 57 -5.93 0.55 2.47
CA VAL A 57 -4.51 0.92 2.36
C VAL A 57 -3.89 0.30 1.12
N PHE A 58 -4.09 -0.99 0.84
CA PHE A 58 -3.51 -1.61 -0.36
C PHE A 58 -4.03 -0.98 -1.66
N ARG A 59 -5.32 -0.64 -1.72
CA ARG A 59 -5.90 0.09 -2.85
C ARG A 59 -5.30 1.48 -2.98
N LEU A 60 -5.22 2.21 -1.87
CA LEU A 60 -4.62 3.54 -1.80
C LEU A 60 -3.14 3.50 -2.21
N MET A 61 -2.37 2.51 -1.75
CA MET A 61 -0.95 2.34 -2.12
C MET A 61 -0.77 2.10 -3.61
N ARG A 62 -1.66 1.32 -4.25
CA ARG A 62 -1.62 1.13 -5.70
C ARG A 62 -1.88 2.43 -6.44
N SER A 63 -2.90 3.18 -6.05
CA SER A 63 -3.22 4.49 -6.63
C SER A 63 -2.11 5.52 -6.36
N MET A 64 -1.51 5.48 -5.17
CA MET A 64 -0.39 6.32 -4.75
C MET A 64 0.86 6.05 -5.57
N LEU A 65 1.19 4.79 -5.84
CA LEU A 65 2.31 4.41 -6.69
C LEU A 65 2.15 5.00 -8.10
N PHE A 66 0.95 4.87 -8.68
CA PHE A 66 0.65 5.42 -9.99
C PHE A 66 0.79 6.95 -10.00
N LEU A 67 0.19 7.64 -9.03
CA LEU A 67 0.28 9.09 -8.94
C LEU A 67 1.72 9.55 -8.71
N PHE A 68 2.48 8.86 -7.86
CA PHE A 68 3.88 9.14 -7.61
C PHE A 68 4.72 9.08 -8.90
N ILE A 69 4.58 8.02 -9.70
CA ILE A 69 5.28 7.89 -10.98
C ILE A 69 4.93 9.07 -11.90
N THR A 70 3.65 9.42 -12.02
CA THR A 70 3.24 10.56 -12.85
C THR A 70 3.78 11.89 -12.34
N THR A 71 3.85 12.11 -11.02
CA THR A 71 4.43 13.33 -10.45
C THR A 71 5.92 13.44 -10.68
N VAL A 72 6.66 12.32 -10.61
CA VAL A 72 8.09 12.28 -10.93
C VAL A 72 8.31 12.57 -12.42
N GLN A 73 7.50 12.00 -13.30
CA GLN A 73 7.57 12.27 -14.74
C GLN A 73 7.37 13.75 -15.06
N ILE A 74 6.31 14.37 -14.50
CA ILE A 74 6.04 15.81 -14.69
C ILE A 74 7.18 16.67 -14.13
N PHE A 75 7.71 16.30 -12.96
CA PHE A 75 8.86 16.99 -12.36
C PHE A 75 10.11 16.90 -13.25
N CYS A 76 10.43 15.73 -13.79
CA CYS A 76 11.55 15.55 -14.72
C CYS A 76 11.41 16.42 -15.96
N ILE A 77 10.20 16.54 -16.53
CA ILE A 77 9.94 17.41 -17.68
C ILE A 77 10.18 18.88 -17.31
N CYS A 78 9.62 19.35 -16.18
CA CYS A 78 9.82 20.73 -15.74
C CYS A 78 11.30 21.04 -15.45
N PHE A 79 12.03 20.06 -14.89
CA PHE A 79 13.47 20.19 -14.64
C PHE A 79 14.26 20.26 -15.95
N ALA A 80 13.92 19.44 -16.94
CA ALA A 80 14.55 19.49 -18.26
C ALA A 80 14.29 20.82 -18.98
N ASP A 81 13.08 21.36 -18.91
CA ASP A 81 12.77 22.69 -19.47
C ASP A 81 13.59 23.80 -18.80
N TYR A 82 13.77 23.72 -17.49
CA TYR A 82 14.58 24.67 -16.73
C TYR A 82 16.08 24.54 -17.03
N SER A 83 16.60 23.30 -17.16
CA SER A 83 17.99 23.08 -17.52
C SER A 83 18.29 23.54 -18.94
N PHE A 84 17.36 23.34 -19.89
CA PHE A 84 17.48 23.84 -21.25
C PHE A 84 17.57 25.37 -21.30
N TYR A 85 16.73 26.07 -20.53
CA TYR A 85 16.84 27.53 -20.37
C TYR A 85 18.23 27.95 -19.85
N TRP A 86 18.75 27.25 -18.83
CA TRP A 86 20.06 27.56 -18.25
C TRP A 86 21.20 27.31 -19.23
N VAL A 87 21.16 26.20 -19.97
CA VAL A 87 22.17 25.90 -21.00
C VAL A 87 22.17 26.97 -22.08
N LEU A 88 20.99 27.36 -22.59
CA LEU A 88 20.89 28.44 -23.56
C LEU A 88 21.41 29.77 -22.99
N ALA A 89 21.04 30.10 -21.75
CA ALA A 89 21.51 31.32 -21.10
C ALA A 89 23.04 31.34 -20.93
N MET A 90 23.65 30.20 -20.61
CA MET A 90 25.11 30.05 -20.52
C MET A 90 25.79 30.20 -21.88
N ILE A 91 25.23 29.58 -22.94
CA ILE A 91 25.74 29.73 -24.31
C ILE A 91 25.69 31.19 -24.73
N THR A 92 24.58 31.89 -24.48
CA THR A 92 24.46 33.32 -24.78
C THR A 92 25.46 34.15 -23.98
N TYR A 93 25.65 33.84 -22.70
CA TYR A 93 26.58 34.55 -21.82
C TYR A 93 28.03 34.45 -22.30
N TYR A 94 28.53 33.22 -22.52
CA TYR A 94 29.92 33.04 -22.99
C TYR A 94 30.13 33.47 -24.43
N GLY A 95 29.16 33.24 -25.33
CA GLY A 95 29.26 33.68 -26.73
C GLY A 95 29.27 35.21 -26.89
N SER A 96 28.61 35.94 -25.97
CA SER A 96 28.70 37.40 -25.95
C SER A 96 30.06 37.91 -25.46
N GLN A 97 30.76 37.17 -24.59
CA GLN A 97 32.09 37.57 -24.14
C GLN A 97 33.15 37.35 -25.22
N THR A 98 33.08 36.26 -25.99
CA THR A 98 34.03 36.02 -27.09
C THR A 98 33.90 37.05 -28.22
N ALA A 99 32.68 37.51 -28.53
CA ALA A 99 32.46 38.56 -29.53
C ALA A 99 33.00 39.93 -29.10
N ASN A 100 32.99 40.23 -27.79
CA ASN A 100 33.52 41.49 -27.24
C ASN A 100 35.05 41.46 -27.00
N ILE A 101 35.73 40.33 -27.19
CA ILE A 101 37.20 40.23 -27.07
C ILE A 101 37.88 40.50 -28.42
N GLU A 102 37.19 40.29 -29.53
CA GLU A 102 37.70 40.56 -30.89
C GLU A 102 37.46 42.01 -31.35
N GLY A 103 36.68 42.80 -30.61
CA GLY A 103 36.37 44.19 -30.89
C GLY A 103 36.71 45.08 -29.70
N GLU A 104 37.76 45.88 -29.86
CA GLU A 104 38.22 46.91 -28.91
C GLU A 104 38.75 46.38 -27.56
N LEU A 105 39.98 46.77 -27.27
CA LEU A 105 40.49 46.88 -25.91
C LEU A 105 40.11 48.29 -25.40
N PRO A 106 38.93 48.54 -24.79
CA PRO A 106 38.73 49.78 -24.08
C PRO A 106 39.50 49.69 -22.76
N THR A 107 40.37 50.67 -22.56
CA THR A 107 41.03 51.00 -21.29
C THR A 107 39.98 51.15 -20.19
N VAL A 108 39.71 50.07 -19.45
CA VAL A 108 38.83 50.12 -18.29
C VAL A 108 39.56 50.80 -17.12
N ASN A 109 39.12 52.02 -16.83
CA ASN A 109 39.50 52.78 -15.66
C ASN A 109 39.27 51.95 -14.37
N SER A 110 40.32 51.91 -13.55
CA SER A 110 40.41 51.27 -12.25
C SER A 110 39.26 51.66 -11.32
N GLY A 111 38.51 50.66 -10.85
CA GLY A 111 37.52 50.84 -9.78
C GLY A 111 37.04 49.57 -9.08
N MET A 112 37.27 48.37 -9.63
CA MET A 112 36.79 47.14 -9.00
C MET A 112 37.61 45.91 -9.38
N LEU A 113 38.94 46.01 -9.27
CA LEU A 113 39.87 44.94 -9.66
C LEU A 113 41.00 44.79 -8.64
N LEU A 114 40.68 44.42 -7.39
CA LEU A 114 41.73 44.08 -6.41
C LEU A 114 41.68 42.65 -5.88
N THR A 115 40.74 41.81 -6.31
CA THR A 115 40.64 40.43 -5.78
C THR A 115 40.66 39.31 -6.81
N TRP A 116 40.62 39.61 -8.11
CA TRP A 116 40.66 38.58 -9.16
C TRP A 116 41.93 38.61 -10.03
N HIS A 117 42.76 39.66 -9.92
CA HIS A 117 44.00 39.79 -10.70
C HIS A 117 45.14 38.87 -10.22
N PHE A 118 45.12 38.40 -8.97
CA PHE A 118 46.26 37.73 -8.34
C PHE A 118 46.30 36.19 -8.52
N LEU A 119 45.29 35.55 -9.11
CA LEU A 119 45.24 34.08 -9.20
C LEU A 119 45.17 33.52 -10.63
N PHE A 120 45.11 34.36 -11.66
CA PHE A 120 45.05 33.90 -13.05
C PHE A 120 45.84 34.85 -13.96
N HIS A 121 47.16 34.92 -13.74
CA HIS A 121 48.06 35.55 -14.71
C HIS A 121 48.34 34.54 -15.83
N SER A 122 47.46 34.53 -16.82
CA SER A 122 47.75 33.94 -18.13
C SER A 122 47.00 34.75 -19.20
N THR A 123 47.39 36.01 -19.33
CA THR A 123 47.13 36.80 -20.54
C THR A 123 48.16 36.34 -21.57
N VAL A 124 47.80 35.33 -22.36
CA VAL A 124 48.44 35.10 -23.64
C VAL A 124 47.76 36.05 -24.61
N ASP A 125 48.42 37.16 -24.95
CA ASP A 125 48.01 37.98 -26.08
C ASP A 125 47.98 37.08 -27.33
N PRO A 126 46.86 36.99 -28.06
CA PRO A 126 46.71 35.99 -29.11
C PRO A 126 47.49 36.30 -30.39
N TYR A 127 48.32 37.34 -30.40
CA TYR A 127 49.12 37.67 -31.57
C TYR A 127 50.42 38.40 -31.22
N ILE A 128 51.46 38.10 -32.00
CA ILE A 128 52.78 38.72 -31.89
C ILE A 128 52.76 39.95 -32.81
N ALA A 129 52.61 41.14 -32.24
CA ALA A 129 52.84 42.39 -32.97
C ALA A 129 54.36 42.61 -33.07
N VAL A 130 54.89 42.58 -34.29
CA VAL A 130 56.32 42.80 -34.55
C VAL A 130 56.50 44.28 -34.89
N ASP A 131 57.05 45.06 -33.95
CA ASP A 131 57.41 46.45 -34.20
C ASP A 131 58.88 46.55 -34.65
N VAL A 132 59.15 47.32 -35.71
CA VAL A 132 60.49 47.50 -36.28
C VAL A 132 61.00 48.89 -35.88
N GLU A 133 61.93 48.92 -34.95
CA GLU A 133 62.53 50.15 -34.43
C GLU A 133 63.83 50.52 -35.19
N GLY A 134 63.83 51.69 -35.81
CA GLY A 134 64.95 52.24 -36.57
C GLY A 134 64.48 53.23 -37.64
N ASP A 135 65.25 54.29 -37.86
CA ASP A 135 64.98 55.31 -38.88
C ASP A 135 66.01 55.17 -40.00
N GLY A 136 65.59 54.56 -41.12
CA GLY A 136 66.45 54.30 -42.27
C GLY A 136 65.75 53.47 -43.35
N TYR A 137 66.32 53.44 -44.55
CA TYR A 137 65.70 52.75 -45.70
C TYR A 137 65.43 51.25 -45.47
N VAL A 138 66.29 50.57 -44.69
CA VAL A 138 66.12 49.13 -44.38
C VAL A 138 64.95 48.89 -43.42
N SER A 139 64.71 49.79 -42.46
CA SER A 139 63.59 49.64 -41.53
C SER A 139 62.25 49.89 -42.22
N ASP A 140 62.18 50.83 -43.18
CA ASP A 140 60.98 51.04 -44.00
C ASP A 140 60.66 49.83 -44.89
N MET A 141 61.68 49.19 -45.47
CA MET A 141 61.50 47.95 -46.23
C MET A 141 60.99 46.81 -45.35
N LEU A 142 61.53 46.67 -44.13
CA LEU A 142 61.10 45.66 -43.17
C LEU A 142 59.68 45.92 -42.66
N ARG A 143 59.30 47.18 -42.40
CA ARG A 143 57.92 47.56 -42.07
C ARG A 143 56.94 47.18 -43.18
N GLY A 144 57.29 47.46 -44.45
CA GLY A 144 56.44 47.05 -45.58
C GLY A 144 56.27 45.54 -45.71
N ILE A 145 57.28 44.75 -45.32
CA ILE A 145 57.17 43.28 -45.27
C ILE A 145 56.29 42.86 -44.09
N VAL A 146 56.51 43.39 -42.89
CA VAL A 146 55.72 43.08 -41.69
C VAL A 146 54.24 43.42 -41.92
N ASP A 147 53.93 44.59 -42.49
CA ASP A 147 52.57 45.01 -42.81
C ASP A 147 51.91 44.12 -43.88
N ALA A 148 52.68 43.63 -44.86
CA ALA A 148 52.17 42.72 -45.89
C ALA A 148 51.88 41.31 -45.35
N PHE A 149 52.56 40.90 -44.28
CA PHE A 149 52.35 39.62 -43.60
C PHE A 149 51.50 39.74 -42.33
N GLU A 150 51.09 40.95 -41.94
CA GLU A 150 50.13 41.14 -40.87
C GLU A 150 48.81 40.50 -41.32
N PRO A 151 48.31 39.47 -40.61
CA PRO A 151 47.21 38.69 -41.09
C PRO A 151 45.97 39.59 -41.23
N PHE A 152 45.40 39.64 -42.44
CA PHE A 152 44.18 40.39 -42.79
C PHE A 152 42.96 40.07 -41.90
N SER A 153 43.04 39.09 -41.00
CA SER A 153 42.03 38.74 -40.00
C SER A 153 41.69 39.88 -39.02
N GLN A 154 42.54 40.91 -38.90
CA GLN A 154 42.31 42.04 -38.00
C GLN A 154 41.11 42.93 -38.41
N LYS A 155 40.67 42.90 -39.68
CA LYS A 155 39.56 43.73 -40.20
C LYS A 155 38.25 42.97 -40.42
N TYR A 156 38.21 41.68 -40.13
CA TYR A 156 37.01 40.85 -40.27
C TYR A 156 36.64 40.24 -38.92
N SER A 157 36.16 41.06 -38.00
CA SER A 157 35.49 40.58 -36.79
C SER A 157 34.11 40.06 -37.20
N ILE A 158 33.94 38.74 -37.14
CA ILE A 158 32.61 38.13 -37.34
C ILE A 158 31.86 38.34 -36.04
N ASP A 159 31.02 39.38 -35.99
CA ASP A 159 30.10 39.55 -34.89
C ASP A 159 29.12 38.37 -34.87
N ALA A 160 29.35 37.43 -33.96
CA ALA A 160 28.55 36.24 -33.78
C ALA A 160 27.29 36.51 -32.92
N THR A 161 27.13 37.71 -32.34
CA THR A 161 25.96 38.07 -31.51
C THR A 161 24.60 37.88 -32.20
N PRO A 162 24.37 38.14 -33.50
CA PRO A 162 23.10 37.85 -34.15
C PRO A 162 22.79 36.35 -34.29
N CYS A 163 23.81 35.49 -34.22
CA CYS A 163 23.66 34.04 -34.32
C CYS A 163 23.38 33.37 -32.97
N LEU A 164 23.47 34.11 -31.85
CA LEU A 164 23.23 33.55 -30.52
C LEU A 164 21.74 33.27 -30.30
N PRO A 165 21.38 32.07 -29.79
CA PRO A 165 20.01 31.76 -29.45
C PRO A 165 19.52 32.69 -28.32
N ARG A 166 18.29 33.19 -28.42
CA ARG A 166 17.69 34.03 -27.38
C ARG A 166 17.03 33.14 -26.31
N PRO A 167 17.54 33.10 -25.07
CA PRO A 167 16.96 32.26 -24.02
C PRO A 167 15.63 32.84 -23.54
N ARG A 168 14.53 32.11 -23.76
CA ARG A 168 13.22 32.51 -23.25
C ARG A 168 13.05 32.02 -21.81
N ARG A 169 12.83 32.96 -20.88
CA ARG A 169 12.64 32.64 -19.47
C ARG A 169 11.40 31.74 -19.27
N PRO A 170 11.50 30.64 -18.50
CA PRO A 170 10.36 29.83 -18.14
C PRO A 170 9.33 30.62 -17.34
N ASN A 171 8.05 30.42 -17.64
CA ASN A 171 6.97 31.08 -16.92
C ASN A 171 6.73 30.38 -15.57
N PHE A 172 7.32 30.89 -14.49
CA PHE A 172 7.16 30.32 -13.14
C PHE A 172 5.71 30.16 -12.69
N ARG A 173 4.81 31.04 -13.16
CA ARG A 173 3.36 30.92 -12.90
C ARG A 173 2.77 29.61 -13.44
N ARG A 174 3.21 29.15 -14.62
CA ARG A 174 2.77 27.87 -15.19
C ARG A 174 3.27 26.69 -14.38
N TYR A 175 4.51 26.74 -13.89
CA TYR A 175 5.04 25.71 -12.99
C TYR A 175 4.28 25.65 -11.66
N LEU A 176 3.87 26.80 -11.12
CA LEU A 176 3.05 26.87 -9.92
C LEU A 176 1.64 26.31 -10.18
N GLU A 177 1.03 26.60 -11.33
CA GLU A 177 -0.25 26.00 -11.75
C GLU A 177 -0.16 24.46 -11.86
N ILE A 178 0.89 23.94 -12.51
CA ILE A 178 1.15 22.50 -12.63
C ILE A 178 1.35 21.86 -11.25
N GLY A 179 2.17 22.47 -10.40
CA GLY A 179 2.38 22.04 -9.03
C GLY A 179 1.09 22.02 -8.22
N GLY A 180 0.24 23.04 -8.38
CA GLY A 180 -1.09 23.11 -7.78
C GLY A 180 -2.00 21.96 -8.19
N CYS A 181 -2.06 21.64 -9.49
CA CYS A 181 -2.81 20.49 -10.00
C CYS A 181 -2.31 19.16 -9.42
N CYS A 182 -0.99 18.98 -9.34
CA CYS A 182 -0.39 17.80 -8.71
C CYS A 182 -0.78 17.69 -7.23
N LEU A 183 -0.67 18.78 -6.46
CA LEU A 183 -1.06 18.81 -5.05
C LEU A 183 -2.54 18.48 -4.85
N LEU A 184 -3.41 19.05 -5.68
CA LEU A 184 -4.84 18.78 -5.65
C LEU A 184 -5.17 17.32 -5.98
N ALA A 185 -4.47 16.71 -6.94
CA ALA A 185 -4.59 15.29 -7.23
C ALA A 185 -4.19 14.42 -6.02
N TRP A 186 -3.12 14.79 -5.31
CA TRP A 186 -2.71 14.14 -4.06
C TRP A 186 -3.78 14.25 -2.97
N ILE A 187 -4.40 15.43 -2.80
CA ILE A 187 -5.51 15.62 -1.84
C ILE A 187 -6.68 14.69 -2.20
N PHE A 188 -7.09 14.63 -3.46
CA PHE A 188 -8.16 13.73 -3.89
C PHE A 188 -7.85 12.26 -3.68
N LEU A 189 -6.59 11.84 -3.90
CA LEU A 189 -6.15 10.48 -3.60
C LEU A 189 -6.36 10.14 -2.11
N PHE A 190 -6.03 11.05 -1.18
CA PHE A 190 -6.27 10.82 0.24
C PHE A 190 -7.77 10.85 0.61
N CYS A 191 -8.59 11.61 -0.12
CA CYS A 191 -10.04 11.65 0.05
C CYS A 191 -10.77 10.43 -0.54
N GLU A 192 -10.19 9.74 -1.53
CA GLU A 192 -10.77 8.55 -2.19
C GLU A 192 -11.35 7.50 -1.23
N PRO A 193 -10.62 7.00 -0.20
CA PRO A 193 -11.16 6.00 0.73
C PRO A 193 -12.38 6.51 1.52
N TYR A 194 -12.43 7.81 1.81
CA TYR A 194 -13.57 8.41 2.52
C TYR A 194 -14.78 8.59 1.61
N GLY A 195 -14.56 8.94 0.34
CA GLY A 195 -15.63 8.96 -0.67
C GLY A 195 -16.29 7.58 -0.85
N LEU A 196 -15.50 6.50 -0.83
CA LEU A 196 -16.02 5.13 -0.89
C LEU A 196 -16.88 4.77 0.34
N ARG A 197 -16.54 5.30 1.52
CA ARG A 197 -17.32 5.11 2.75
C ARG A 197 -18.60 5.94 2.75
N LEU A 198 -18.59 7.13 2.16
CA LEU A 198 -19.78 7.98 2.04
C LEU A 198 -20.94 7.25 1.36
N ARG A 199 -20.65 6.35 0.40
CA ARG A 199 -21.68 5.51 -0.24
C ARG A 199 -22.50 4.70 0.77
N HIS A 200 -21.91 4.25 1.87
CA HIS A 200 -22.62 3.51 2.92
C HIS A 200 -23.57 4.43 3.71
N ILE A 201 -23.23 5.71 3.87
CA ILE A 201 -24.10 6.71 4.51
C ILE A 201 -25.26 7.05 3.58
N VAL A 202 -24.97 7.35 2.31
CA VAL A 202 -25.99 7.63 1.28
C VAL A 202 -26.97 6.47 1.16
N MET A 203 -26.47 5.23 1.15
CA MET A 203 -27.31 4.03 1.12
C MET A 203 -28.32 3.98 2.27
N ARG A 204 -27.89 4.34 3.48
CA ARG A 204 -28.74 4.33 4.66
C ARG A 204 -29.83 5.41 4.60
N LEU A 205 -29.55 6.54 3.97
CA LEU A 205 -30.51 7.64 3.80
C LEU A 205 -31.59 7.32 2.75
N TYR A 206 -31.20 6.77 1.59
CA TYR A 206 -32.13 6.55 0.47
C TYR A 206 -32.77 5.15 0.47
N TYR A 207 -32.09 4.12 0.97
CA TYR A 207 -32.54 2.71 0.92
C TYR A 207 -32.41 2.02 2.28
N PRO A 208 -33.21 2.44 3.29
CA PRO A 208 -33.08 1.95 4.66
C PRO A 208 -33.39 0.45 4.81
N ALA A 209 -34.34 -0.10 4.04
CA ALA A 209 -34.69 -1.52 4.10
C ALA A 209 -33.51 -2.43 3.72
N GLU A 210 -32.84 -2.09 2.62
CA GLU A 210 -31.65 -2.81 2.13
C GLU A 210 -30.45 -2.63 3.07
N ALA A 211 -30.32 -1.44 3.69
CA ALA A 211 -29.30 -1.19 4.71
C ALA A 211 -29.50 -2.09 5.95
N ARG A 212 -30.73 -2.27 6.41
CA ARG A 212 -31.07 -3.21 7.51
C ARG A 212 -30.79 -4.66 7.14
N GLN A 213 -31.15 -5.11 5.94
CA GLN A 213 -30.82 -6.46 5.47
C GLN A 213 -29.31 -6.72 5.47
N ARG A 214 -28.52 -5.71 5.06
CA ARG A 214 -27.05 -5.77 5.11
C ARG A 214 -26.52 -5.83 6.54
N ALA A 215 -27.07 -5.06 7.45
CA ALA A 215 -26.69 -5.11 8.86
C ALA A 215 -26.99 -6.50 9.46
N ALA A 216 -28.17 -7.05 9.20
CA ALA A 216 -28.57 -8.39 9.65
C ALA A 216 -27.69 -9.50 9.05
N TRP A 217 -27.37 -9.41 7.75
CA TRP A 217 -26.44 -10.35 7.11
C TRP A 217 -25.06 -10.29 7.75
N LEU A 218 -24.52 -9.08 8.01
CA LEU A 218 -23.21 -8.92 8.65
C LEU A 218 -23.21 -9.50 10.07
N TYR A 219 -24.31 -9.30 10.81
CA TYR A 219 -24.48 -9.84 12.16
C TYR A 219 -24.40 -11.38 12.17
N ASN A 220 -25.21 -12.03 11.35
CA ASN A 220 -25.20 -13.49 11.24
C ASN A 220 -23.84 -14.01 10.74
N GLU A 221 -23.21 -13.31 9.80
CA GLU A 221 -21.88 -13.65 9.28
C GLU A 221 -20.79 -13.57 10.36
N ILE A 222 -20.89 -12.60 11.29
CA ILE A 222 -19.95 -12.49 12.42
C ILE A 222 -20.13 -13.67 13.37
N LEU A 223 -21.36 -13.99 13.76
CA LEU A 223 -21.65 -15.13 14.64
C LEU A 223 -21.18 -16.46 14.04
N MET A 224 -21.53 -16.74 12.79
CA MET A 224 -21.10 -17.97 12.10
C MET A 224 -19.58 -18.06 11.96
N LYS A 225 -18.91 -16.93 11.71
CA LYS A 225 -17.45 -16.90 11.61
C LYS A 225 -16.74 -17.08 12.94
N ARG A 226 -17.32 -16.68 14.07
CA ARG A 226 -16.70 -16.90 15.39
C ARG A 226 -16.49 -18.37 15.67
N MET A 227 -17.53 -19.17 15.45
CA MET A 227 -17.48 -20.62 15.68
C MET A 227 -16.46 -21.30 14.78
N THR A 228 -16.51 -21.02 13.48
CA THR A 228 -15.58 -21.62 12.49
C THR A 228 -14.14 -21.17 12.70
N PHE A 229 -13.93 -19.90 13.03
CA PHE A 229 -12.59 -19.34 13.22
C PHE A 229 -11.92 -19.88 14.50
N LEU A 230 -12.65 -19.97 15.61
CA LEU A 230 -12.11 -20.55 16.84
C LEU A 230 -11.71 -22.02 16.64
N LYS A 231 -12.52 -22.80 15.92
CA LYS A 231 -12.19 -24.18 15.51
C LYS A 231 -10.87 -24.25 14.74
N LEU A 232 -10.70 -23.39 13.73
CA LEU A 232 -9.46 -23.34 12.93
C LEU A 232 -8.24 -22.93 13.77
N LEU A 233 -8.39 -21.98 14.70
CA LEU A 233 -7.30 -21.57 15.60
C LEU A 233 -6.88 -22.72 16.52
N ARG A 234 -7.83 -23.47 17.08
CA ARG A 234 -7.54 -24.64 17.91
C ARG A 234 -6.80 -25.72 17.12
N ARG A 235 -7.25 -26.05 15.91
CA ARG A 235 -6.56 -27.01 15.01
C ARG A 235 -5.13 -26.57 14.69
N LYS A 236 -4.93 -25.29 14.37
CA LYS A 236 -3.61 -24.72 14.11
C LYS A 236 -2.69 -24.77 15.34
N ALA A 237 -3.23 -24.48 16.52
CA ALA A 237 -2.49 -24.56 17.78
C ALA A 237 -2.03 -25.99 18.06
N ARG A 238 -2.91 -26.99 17.90
CA ARG A 238 -2.57 -28.42 18.04
C ARG A 238 -1.48 -28.85 17.06
N ALA A 239 -1.60 -28.48 15.78
CA ALA A 239 -0.59 -28.78 14.77
C ALA A 239 0.78 -28.18 15.11
N LYS A 240 0.80 -26.92 15.58
CA LYS A 240 2.04 -26.25 15.99
C LYS A 240 2.72 -26.94 17.18
N PHE A 241 1.94 -27.35 18.19
CA PHE A 241 2.46 -28.06 19.37
C PHE A 241 2.90 -29.50 19.07
N LYS A 242 2.25 -30.18 18.11
CA LYS A 242 2.62 -31.54 17.68
C LYS A 242 3.96 -31.57 16.93
N HIS A 243 4.20 -30.56 16.08
CA HIS A 243 5.43 -30.48 15.29
C HIS A 243 6.60 -29.84 16.03
N ASP A 244 6.35 -29.07 17.09
CA ASP A 244 7.39 -28.25 17.69
C ASP A 244 7.21 -28.01 19.21
N PRO A 245 7.61 -28.98 20.06
CA PRO A 245 7.55 -28.82 21.51
C PRO A 245 8.65 -27.91 22.09
N ARG A 246 9.67 -27.54 21.30
CA ARG A 246 10.92 -26.93 21.80
C ARG A 246 11.63 -25.89 20.91
N ALA A 247 11.09 -25.44 19.77
CA ALA A 247 11.77 -24.34 19.06
C ALA A 247 11.50 -23.00 19.72
N ASP A 248 12.49 -22.52 20.47
CA ASP A 248 12.73 -21.10 20.57
C ASP A 248 12.92 -20.57 19.14
N PRO A 249 12.08 -19.64 18.66
CA PRO A 249 12.16 -19.22 17.28
C PRO A 249 13.20 -18.12 17.16
N TYR A 250 14.47 -18.40 17.47
CA TYR A 250 15.58 -17.54 17.08
C TYR A 250 15.83 -17.73 15.59
N THR A 251 14.96 -17.14 14.77
CA THR A 251 15.20 -17.01 13.34
C THR A 251 16.20 -15.88 13.14
N PHE A 252 17.10 -15.99 12.15
CA PHE A 252 18.01 -14.92 11.70
C PHE A 252 17.34 -13.52 11.60
N LEU A 253 16.05 -13.48 11.29
CA LEU A 253 15.21 -12.27 11.29
C LEU A 253 15.08 -11.58 12.68
N ASP A 254 15.08 -12.32 13.78
CA ASP A 254 15.06 -11.75 15.14
C ASP A 254 16.41 -11.13 15.53
N TRP A 255 17.52 -11.67 15.02
CA TRP A 255 18.84 -11.06 15.15
C TRP A 255 18.94 -9.76 14.35
N LEU A 256 18.47 -9.75 13.10
CA LEU A 256 18.38 -8.55 12.26
C LEU A 256 17.49 -7.47 12.89
N ARG A 257 16.34 -7.84 13.48
CA ARG A 257 15.46 -6.91 14.21
C ARG A 257 16.12 -6.30 15.46
N ALA A 258 16.88 -7.09 16.21
CA ALA A 258 17.60 -6.60 17.39
C ALA A 258 18.67 -5.56 17.01
N LYS A 259 19.36 -5.78 15.88
CA LYS A 259 20.42 -4.89 15.40
C LYS A 259 19.90 -3.62 14.70
N THR A 260 18.69 -3.64 14.15
CA THR A 260 18.05 -2.51 13.44
C THR A 260 17.05 -1.70 14.30
N ALA A 261 17.05 -1.91 15.63
CA ALA A 261 16.09 -1.30 16.55
C ALA A 261 16.10 0.25 16.60
N GLY A 262 17.16 0.90 16.11
CA GLY A 262 17.30 2.35 16.02
C GLY A 262 16.74 2.98 14.72
N CYS A 263 16.43 2.20 13.69
CA CYS A 263 15.90 2.71 12.42
C CYS A 263 14.36 2.62 12.38
N PHE A 264 13.70 3.77 12.30
CA PHE A 264 12.22 3.86 12.26
C PHE A 264 11.60 3.09 11.09
N LEU A 265 12.23 3.14 9.90
CA LEU A 265 11.77 2.41 8.71
C LEU A 265 11.86 0.88 8.90
N CYS A 266 12.96 0.39 9.45
CA CYS A 266 13.15 -1.04 9.73
C CYS A 266 12.16 -1.54 10.78
N ARG A 267 11.82 -0.74 11.79
CA ARG A 267 10.82 -1.08 12.81
C ARG A 267 9.40 -1.16 12.24
N PHE A 268 9.07 -0.32 11.26
CA PHE A 268 7.78 -0.33 10.57
C PHE A 268 7.61 -1.53 9.63
N ILE A 269 8.70 -1.96 8.97
CA ILE A 269 8.70 -3.05 7.98
C ILE A 269 8.90 -4.43 8.64
N LEU A 270 9.84 -4.56 9.59
CA LEU A 270 10.23 -5.85 10.20
C LEU A 270 9.45 -6.20 11.48
N GLY A 271 8.78 -5.23 12.12
CA GLY A 271 7.95 -5.43 13.30
C GLY A 271 8.71 -5.52 14.63
N HIS A 272 7.96 -5.58 15.73
CA HIS A 272 8.47 -5.66 17.10
C HIS A 272 9.03 -7.05 17.48
N ARG A 273 9.93 -7.09 18.47
CA ARG A 273 10.48 -8.32 19.09
C ARG A 273 9.33 -9.25 19.52
N LYS A 274 9.49 -10.55 19.27
CA LYS A 274 8.55 -11.61 19.72
C LYS A 274 8.51 -11.63 21.26
N GLY A 275 7.53 -10.95 21.86
CA GLY A 275 7.16 -11.18 23.26
C GLY A 275 6.25 -12.41 23.38
N ASP A 276 5.86 -12.74 24.61
CA ASP A 276 4.83 -13.75 24.87
C ASP A 276 3.57 -13.42 24.06
N THR A 277 3.20 -14.31 23.14
CA THR A 277 1.99 -14.17 22.32
C THR A 277 1.01 -15.27 22.71
N CYS A 278 -0.28 -14.93 22.68
CA CYS A 278 -1.32 -15.92 22.92
C CYS A 278 -1.30 -17.00 21.83
N LEU A 279 -1.33 -18.26 22.24
CA LEU A 279 -1.33 -19.42 21.35
C LEU A 279 -2.46 -19.39 20.31
N LEU A 280 -3.68 -19.01 20.72
CA LEU A 280 -4.85 -19.01 19.84
C LEU A 280 -4.87 -17.76 18.96
N CYS A 281 -4.88 -16.56 19.55
CA CYS A 281 -5.10 -15.32 18.79
C CYS A 281 -3.82 -14.71 18.19
N GLY A 282 -2.64 -15.09 18.67
CA GLY A 282 -1.35 -14.56 18.22
C GLY A 282 -1.10 -13.09 18.61
N PHE A 283 -1.89 -12.52 19.52
CA PHE A 283 -1.67 -11.16 20.02
C PHE A 283 -0.63 -11.16 21.15
N PRO A 284 0.20 -10.10 21.26
CA PRO A 284 1.15 -9.95 22.35
C PRO A 284 0.41 -9.78 23.68
N LEU A 285 0.84 -10.54 24.69
CA LEU A 285 0.32 -10.53 26.05
C LEU A 285 1.07 -9.45 26.84
N LYS A 286 0.35 -8.41 27.29
CA LYS A 286 0.92 -7.32 28.11
C LYS A 286 0.53 -7.41 29.61
N GLY A 287 -0.44 -8.27 29.95
CA GLY A 287 -0.96 -8.42 31.32
C GLY A 287 -1.98 -9.57 31.48
N ASP A 288 -2.80 -9.81 30.44
CA ASP A 288 -3.85 -10.87 30.44
C ASP A 288 -3.29 -12.29 30.17
N ARG A 289 -2.28 -12.73 30.93
CA ARG A 289 -1.57 -13.99 30.68
C ARG A 289 -2.12 -15.14 31.51
N VAL A 290 -2.65 -16.16 30.85
CA VAL A 290 -3.14 -17.39 31.49
C VAL A 290 -2.28 -18.57 31.03
N GLU A 291 -1.56 -19.18 31.96
CA GLU A 291 -0.84 -20.43 31.72
C GLU A 291 -1.73 -21.65 32.00
N CYS A 292 -1.38 -22.78 31.40
CA CYS A 292 -2.05 -24.05 31.69
C CYS A 292 -1.55 -24.64 33.02
N SER A 293 -2.46 -25.15 33.85
CA SER A 293 -2.15 -25.76 35.15
C SER A 293 -1.50 -27.15 35.06
N THR A 294 -1.43 -27.78 33.88
CA THR A 294 -0.85 -29.12 33.75
C THR A 294 0.68 -29.08 33.74
N PRO A 295 1.35 -29.88 34.60
CA PRO A 295 2.81 -29.92 34.63
C PRO A 295 3.33 -30.42 33.28
N GLY A 296 4.22 -29.65 32.66
CA GLY A 296 4.80 -29.95 31.33
C GLY A 296 4.12 -29.28 30.13
N CYS A 297 2.99 -28.56 30.31
CA CYS A 297 2.37 -27.81 29.23
C CYS A 297 2.83 -26.34 29.21
N LYS A 298 3.54 -25.93 28.16
CA LYS A 298 3.98 -24.52 27.94
C LYS A 298 2.93 -23.64 27.24
N ALA A 299 1.66 -24.04 27.25
CA ALA A 299 0.62 -23.30 26.52
C ALA A 299 0.23 -22.02 27.27
N VAL A 300 0.33 -20.88 26.58
CA VAL A 300 -0.01 -19.56 27.11
C VAL A 300 -1.18 -18.96 26.32
N TYR A 301 -2.22 -18.55 27.04
CA TYR A 301 -3.47 -18.01 26.48
C TYR A 301 -3.71 -16.57 26.93
N CYS A 302 -4.56 -15.88 26.17
CA CYS A 302 -5.18 -14.64 26.60
C CYS A 302 -6.44 -14.96 27.41
N GLN A 303 -6.82 -14.16 28.40
CA GLN A 303 -8.00 -14.43 29.23
C GLN A 303 -9.27 -14.68 28.40
N SER A 304 -9.59 -13.79 27.46
CA SER A 304 -10.76 -13.99 26.57
C SER A 304 -10.68 -15.27 25.73
N CYS A 305 -9.48 -15.69 25.34
CA CYS A 305 -9.26 -16.89 24.54
C CYS A 305 -9.45 -18.16 25.38
N PHE A 306 -9.10 -18.10 26.67
CA PHE A 306 -9.20 -19.20 27.62
C PHE A 306 -10.63 -19.39 28.14
N ASP A 307 -11.36 -18.29 28.35
CA ASP A 307 -12.78 -18.33 28.70
C ASP A 307 -13.61 -18.94 27.56
N GLU A 308 -13.30 -18.59 26.30
CA GLU A 308 -13.93 -19.17 25.11
C GLU A 308 -13.66 -20.68 24.93
N SER A 309 -12.60 -21.21 25.55
CA SER A 309 -12.29 -22.64 25.55
C SER A 309 -12.79 -23.33 26.83
N ASN A 310 -13.83 -22.78 27.48
CA ASN A 310 -14.41 -23.29 28.73
C ASN A 310 -13.37 -23.46 29.85
N LYS A 311 -12.33 -22.61 29.90
CA LYS A 311 -11.22 -22.70 30.86
C LYS A 311 -10.45 -24.03 30.79
N ILE A 312 -10.50 -24.70 29.64
CA ILE A 312 -9.83 -25.97 29.39
C ILE A 312 -8.73 -25.77 28.34
N CYS A 313 -7.58 -26.42 28.56
CA CYS A 313 -6.46 -26.35 27.65
C CYS A 313 -6.73 -27.15 26.36
N CYS A 314 -6.64 -26.48 25.21
CA CYS A 314 -6.84 -27.08 23.88
C CYS A 314 -5.74 -28.07 23.47
N ILE A 315 -4.64 -28.15 24.22
CA ILE A 315 -3.48 -29.02 23.94
C ILE A 315 -3.51 -30.29 24.80
N CYS A 316 -3.86 -30.19 26.08
CA CYS A 316 -3.83 -31.32 27.01
C CYS A 316 -5.10 -32.17 26.99
N LYS A 317 -6.24 -31.56 26.70
CA LYS A 317 -7.55 -32.22 26.73
C LYS A 317 -8.04 -32.56 25.34
N LYS A 318 -9.00 -33.48 25.25
CA LYS A 318 -9.62 -33.89 23.97
C LYS A 318 -10.58 -32.81 23.44
N PRO A 319 -10.78 -32.71 22.11
CA PRO A 319 -11.68 -31.74 21.47
C PRO A 319 -13.06 -31.59 22.10
N VAL A 320 -13.67 -32.72 22.47
CA VAL A 320 -15.01 -32.77 23.08
C VAL A 320 -15.05 -32.05 24.43
N GLU A 321 -14.00 -32.16 25.24
CA GLU A 321 -13.96 -31.60 26.61
C GLU A 321 -14.01 -30.06 26.62
N TYR A 322 -13.50 -29.40 25.58
CA TYR A 322 -13.52 -27.93 25.48
C TYR A 322 -14.50 -27.40 24.42
N GLY A 323 -15.55 -28.18 24.09
CA GLY A 323 -16.64 -27.74 23.22
C GLY A 323 -16.30 -27.74 21.73
N ASP A 324 -15.48 -28.67 21.25
CA ASP A 324 -15.28 -28.94 19.82
C ASP A 324 -15.98 -30.24 19.40
N GLU A 325 -17.30 -30.19 19.28
CA GLU A 325 -18.12 -31.36 18.90
C GLU A 325 -17.98 -31.75 17.43
N SER A 326 -17.33 -30.93 16.59
CA SER A 326 -17.16 -31.25 15.17
C SER A 326 -16.18 -32.39 14.88
N ASP A 327 -15.32 -32.75 15.84
CA ASP A 327 -14.37 -33.86 15.67
C ASP A 327 -15.02 -35.22 16.09
N ILE A 328 -16.22 -35.21 16.70
CA ILE A 328 -16.98 -36.42 17.06
C ILE A 328 -17.33 -37.22 15.79
N SER A 329 -17.62 -36.53 14.68
CA SER A 329 -17.92 -37.19 13.39
C SER A 329 -16.74 -37.99 12.84
N GLU A 330 -15.49 -37.56 13.08
CA GLU A 330 -14.30 -38.28 12.61
C GLU A 330 -13.94 -39.48 13.51
N GLU A 331 -14.21 -39.40 14.81
CA GLU A 331 -13.99 -40.54 15.73
C GLU A 331 -15.13 -41.57 15.64
N ILE A 332 -16.40 -41.15 15.50
CA ILE A 332 -17.52 -42.08 15.28
C ILE A 332 -17.35 -42.84 13.96
N LEU A 333 -16.95 -42.16 12.87
CA LEU A 333 -16.66 -42.85 11.59
C LEU A 333 -15.50 -43.85 11.70
N LYS A 334 -14.52 -43.59 12.56
CA LYS A 334 -13.42 -44.55 12.83
C LYS A 334 -13.88 -45.70 13.71
N ILE A 335 -14.72 -45.44 14.71
CA ILE A 335 -15.27 -46.45 15.61
C ILE A 335 -16.19 -47.39 14.83
N GLU A 336 -17.10 -46.87 14.00
CA GLU A 336 -17.97 -47.66 13.11
C GLU A 336 -17.15 -48.50 12.12
N ALA A 337 -16.02 -47.98 11.62
CA ALA A 337 -15.10 -48.74 10.77
C ALA A 337 -14.33 -49.85 11.51
N THR A 338 -14.14 -49.74 12.83
CA THR A 338 -13.44 -50.75 13.65
C THR A 338 -14.37 -51.79 14.29
N VAL A 339 -15.68 -51.52 14.37
CA VAL A 339 -16.65 -52.37 15.08
C VAL A 339 -17.43 -53.29 14.15
N ALA A 340 -17.30 -53.21 12.82
CA ALA A 340 -17.96 -54.13 11.90
C ALA A 340 -17.43 -55.58 12.04
N PRO A 341 -18.21 -56.55 12.54
CA PRO A 341 -17.80 -57.95 12.59
C PRO A 341 -18.12 -58.64 11.27
N SER A 342 -17.18 -59.45 10.79
CA SER A 342 -17.34 -60.36 9.66
C SER A 342 -18.41 -61.43 9.97
N THR A 343 -19.59 -61.31 9.37
CA THR A 343 -20.44 -62.49 9.08
C THR A 343 -21.12 -62.29 7.73
N ALA A 344 -20.78 -63.18 6.79
CA ALA A 344 -21.41 -63.30 5.50
C ALA A 344 -22.56 -64.32 5.57
N ALA A 345 -23.70 -64.04 4.94
CA ALA A 345 -24.58 -65.05 4.34
C ALA A 345 -25.63 -64.39 3.42
N HIS A 346 -25.56 -64.77 2.12
CA HIS A 346 -26.63 -65.03 1.12
C HIS A 346 -28.05 -64.44 1.33
N GLN A 347 -28.75 -63.86 0.33
CA GLN A 347 -29.08 -64.37 -1.04
C GLN A 347 -29.78 -63.23 -1.89
N PRO A 348 -30.33 -63.41 -3.13
CA PRO A 348 -29.80 -62.66 -4.30
C PRO A 348 -30.85 -62.02 -5.29
N ILE A 349 -30.32 -61.34 -6.35
CA ILE A 349 -30.86 -61.01 -7.71
C ILE A 349 -32.05 -60.02 -7.87
N LEU A 350 -31.81 -58.87 -8.53
CA LEU A 350 -32.28 -58.52 -9.91
C LEU A 350 -31.86 -57.08 -10.33
N PRO A 351 -31.70 -56.80 -11.64
CA PRO A 351 -30.79 -55.79 -12.16
C PRO A 351 -31.46 -54.50 -12.65
N ILE A 352 -30.62 -53.46 -12.58
CA ILE A 352 -30.49 -52.19 -13.31
C ILE A 352 -31.44 -51.97 -14.52
N PRO A 353 -31.84 -50.70 -14.76
CA PRO A 353 -31.18 -50.04 -15.89
C PRO A 353 -30.66 -48.64 -15.58
N HIS A 354 -29.53 -48.34 -16.23
CA HIS A 354 -28.78 -47.11 -16.17
C HIS A 354 -29.59 -45.93 -16.70
N SER A 355 -29.45 -44.76 -16.06
CA SER A 355 -29.49 -43.49 -16.78
C SER A 355 -28.29 -42.64 -16.37
N LYS A 356 -27.64 -42.07 -17.38
CA LYS A 356 -26.44 -41.24 -17.31
C LYS A 356 -26.78 -39.82 -16.86
N ALA A 357 -25.76 -39.17 -16.26
CA ALA A 357 -25.58 -37.71 -16.07
C ALA A 357 -26.57 -37.06 -15.07
N ASP A 358 -26.23 -36.04 -14.29
CA ASP A 358 -25.33 -34.92 -14.55
C ASP A 358 -24.95 -34.24 -13.22
N GLN A 359 -23.72 -33.72 -13.15
CA GLN A 359 -23.22 -32.90 -12.06
C GLN A 359 -23.78 -31.48 -12.21
N THR A 360 -24.81 -31.07 -11.48
CA THR A 360 -25.15 -29.63 -11.39
C THR A 360 -25.75 -29.18 -10.05
N THR A 361 -24.93 -28.39 -9.32
CA THR A 361 -25.23 -27.20 -8.48
C THR A 361 -26.57 -27.02 -7.71
N PRO A 362 -26.52 -26.54 -6.44
CA PRO A 362 -27.72 -26.19 -5.68
C PRO A 362 -28.20 -24.77 -6.04
N ARG A 363 -29.04 -24.67 -7.09
CA ARG A 363 -29.82 -23.45 -7.40
C ARG A 363 -31.34 -23.63 -7.39
N ARG A 364 -31.85 -24.85 -7.11
CA ARG A 364 -33.30 -25.14 -7.18
C ARG A 364 -34.09 -24.95 -5.88
N LEU A 365 -33.46 -24.95 -4.70
CA LEU A 365 -34.20 -24.80 -3.43
C LEU A 365 -34.82 -23.39 -3.23
N ASN A 366 -34.43 -22.40 -4.05
CA ASN A 366 -34.87 -21.01 -3.90
C ASN A 366 -36.06 -20.62 -4.80
N ARG A 367 -36.57 -21.52 -5.65
CA ARG A 367 -37.82 -21.29 -6.42
C ARG A 367 -39.06 -21.82 -5.70
N ASP A 368 -38.96 -22.93 -4.97
CA ASP A 368 -40.13 -23.54 -4.32
C ASP A 368 -40.60 -22.78 -3.07
N ILE A 369 -39.70 -22.03 -2.42
CA ILE A 369 -40.09 -21.12 -1.32
C ILE A 369 -40.81 -19.87 -1.86
N LYS A 370 -40.51 -19.45 -3.10
CA LYS A 370 -41.09 -18.23 -3.69
C LYS A 370 -42.50 -18.45 -4.28
N CYS A 371 -42.87 -19.69 -4.63
CA CYS A 371 -44.23 -20.03 -5.04
C CYS A 371 -45.18 -20.28 -3.85
N ARG A 372 -44.67 -20.66 -2.67
CA ARG A 372 -45.52 -20.89 -1.48
C ARG A 372 -45.95 -19.61 -0.75
N ILE A 373 -45.25 -18.49 -0.97
CA ILE A 373 -45.56 -17.18 -0.36
C ILE A 373 -46.54 -16.38 -1.22
N THR A 374 -46.55 -16.58 -2.55
CA THR A 374 -47.46 -15.89 -3.47
C THR A 374 -48.89 -16.45 -3.47
N ALA A 375 -49.10 -17.70 -3.03
CA ALA A 375 -50.44 -18.29 -2.90
C ALA A 375 -51.16 -17.93 -1.59
N LYS A 376 -50.47 -17.36 -0.58
CA LYS A 376 -51.05 -17.05 0.74
C LYS A 376 -51.43 -15.58 0.93
N VAL A 377 -51.23 -14.74 -0.08
CA VAL A 377 -51.57 -13.30 -0.09
C VAL A 377 -52.79 -13.00 -0.98
N ALA A 378 -53.31 -13.98 -1.72
CA ALA A 378 -54.51 -13.82 -2.56
C ALA A 378 -55.82 -14.25 -1.88
N SER A 379 -55.82 -14.51 -0.56
CA SER A 379 -57.01 -14.91 0.21
C SER A 379 -57.33 -13.99 1.40
N PHE A 380 -56.65 -12.86 1.52
CA PHE A 380 -57.00 -11.76 2.42
C PHE A 380 -56.60 -10.45 1.74
N GLY A 381 -57.53 -9.84 1.01
CA GLY A 381 -57.34 -8.60 0.25
C GLY A 381 -58.27 -8.53 -0.94
#